data_AF-A0A962V252-F1
#
_entry.id   AF-A0A962V252-F1
#
_cell.length_a   1.000
_cell.length_b   1.000
_cell.length_c   1.000
_cell.angle_alpha   90.00
_cell.angle_beta   90.00
_cell.angle_gamma   90.00
#
_symmetry.space_group_name_H-M   'P 1'
#
loop_
_entity.id
_entity.type
_entity.pdbx_description
1 polymer ?
#
loop_
_entity_poly.entity_id
_entity_poly.type
_entity_poly.pdbx_seq_one_letter_code
_entity_poly.pdbx_strand_id
1 'polypeptide(L)' 'MTPCQLRNIARLLRAGGVIAYPTEAVFGLGCDPRNE' A
#
# COMPACT_ATOMS: atom_id res chain seq x y z
N MET A 1 10.09 -4.94 -6.62
CA MET A 1 9.44 -3.62 -6.41
C MET A 1 10.47 -2.54 -6.69
N THR A 2 10.25 -1.68 -7.67
CA THR A 2 11.20 -0.61 -8.04
C THR A 2 10.95 0.66 -7.22
N PRO A 3 11.94 1.56 -7.11
CA PRO A 3 11.80 2.80 -6.33
C PRO A 3 10.64 3.70 -6.78
N CYS A 4 10.33 3.70 -8.08
CA CYS A 4 9.19 4.44 -8.62
C CYS A 4 7.84 3.84 -8.21
N GLN A 5 7.75 2.52 -8.06
CA GLN A 5 6.52 1.85 -7.64
C GLN A 5 6.15 2.18 -6.20
N LEU A 6 7.13 2.24 -5.28
CA LEU A 6 6.88 2.67 -3.90
C LEU A 6 6.31 4.09 -3.82
N ARG A 7 6.82 5.01 -4.64
CA ARG A 7 6.31 6.40 -4.68
C ARG A 7 4.85 6.46 -5.13
N ASN A 8 4.47 5.66 -6.12
CA ASN A 8 3.08 5.61 -6.58
C ASN A 8 2.16 4.96 -5.54
N ILE A 9 2.62 3.89 -4.89
CA ILE A 9 1.91 3.26 -3.77
C ILE A 9 1.68 4.25 -2.62
N ALA A 10 2.70 5.03 -2.26
CA ALA A 10 2.57 6.06 -1.22
C ALA A 10 1.55 7.15 -1.58
N ARG A 11 1.47 7.54 -2.86
CA ARG A 11 0.43 8.47 -3.33
C ARG A 11 -0.96 7.85 -3.25
N LEU A 12 -1.09 6.58 -3.63
CA LEU A 12 -2.35 5.85 -3.58
C LEU A 12 -2.88 5.73 -2.15
N LEU A 13 -2.03 5.36 -1.19
CA LEU A 13 -2.39 5.26 0.23
C LEU A 13 -2.89 6.61 0.79
N ARG A 14 -2.17 7.70 0.50
CA ARG A 14 -2.56 9.07 0.92
C ARG A 14 -3.87 9.56 0.29
N ALA A 15 -4.28 8.98 -0.83
CA ALA A 15 -5.54 9.28 -1.50
C ALA A 15 -6.70 8.40 -0.98
N GLY A 16 -6.50 7.65 0.12
CA GLY A 16 -7.49 6.73 0.69
C GLY A 16 -7.53 5.36 0.01
N GLY A 17 -6.53 5.02 -0.81
CA GLY A 17 -6.42 3.73 -1.47
C GLY A 17 -5.98 2.60 -0.53
N VAL A 18 -6.24 1.37 -0.96
CA VAL A 18 -5.82 0.13 -0.27
C VAL A 18 -4.85 -0.63 -1.17
N ILE A 19 -3.83 -1.26 -0.57
CA ILE A 19 -2.87 -2.12 -1.27
C ILE A 19 -2.88 -3.54 -0.72
N ALA A 20 -2.57 -4.50 -1.59
CA ALA A 20 -2.21 -5.85 -1.19
C ALA A 20 -0.69 -6.02 -1.27
N TYR A 21 -0.11 -6.69 -0.28
CA TYR A 21 1.32 -7.03 -0.27
C TYR A 21 1.52 -8.49 0.15
N PRO A 22 2.42 -9.23 -0.53
CA PRO A 22 2.67 -10.62 -0.20
C PRO A 22 3.42 -10.76 1.13
N THR A 23 3.13 -11.84 1.85
CA THR A 23 3.92 -12.34 2.99
C THR A 23 4.22 -13.83 2.79
N GLU A 24 4.92 -14.48 3.73
CA GLU A 24 5.28 -15.90 3.60
C GLU A 24 4.08 -16.84 3.44
N ALA A 25 2.95 -16.53 4.06
CA ALA A 25 1.79 -17.42 4.09
C ALA A 25 0.51 -16.82 3.49
N VAL A 26 0.37 -15.49 3.50
CA VAL A 26 -0.87 -14.80 3.11
C VAL A 26 -0.57 -13.47 2.41
N PHE A 27 -1.59 -12.88 1.77
CA PHE A 27 -1.53 -11.48 1.36
C PHE A 27 -2.06 -10.59 2.49
N GLY A 28 -1.27 -9.59 2.86
CA GLY A 28 -1.71 -8.51 3.75
C GLY A 28 -2.41 -7.41 2.96
N LEU A 29 -3.41 -6.77 3.55
CA LEU A 29 -4.04 -5.55 3.05
C LEU A 29 -3.62 -4.37 3.92
N GLY A 30 -3.29 -3.23 3.30
CA GLY A 30 -2.88 -2.02 4.00
C GLY A 30 -3.54 -0.76 3.44
N CYS A 31 -3.86 0.18 4.32
CA CYS A 31 -4.39 1.51 4.02
C CYS A 31 -3.63 2.58 4.82
N ASP A 32 -3.88 3.87 4.57
CA ASP A 32 -3.39 4.94 5.43
C ASP A 32 -4.27 5.03 6.70
N PRO A 33 -3.74 4.75 7.91
CA PRO A 33 -4.53 4.74 9.14
C PRO A 33 -4.99 6.13 9.58
N ARG A 34 -4.49 7.20 8.94
CA ARG A 34 -4.94 8.58 9.18
C ARG A 34 -6.06 9.00 8.25
N ASN A 35 -6.43 8.13 7.30
CA ASN A 35 -7.52 8.36 6.38
C ASN A 35 -8.78 7.70 6.96
N GLU A 36 -9.55 8.50 7.71
CA GLU A 36 -10.84 8.13 8.32
C GLU A 36 -12.00 8.14 7.30
#